data_AF-A0A954BWW4-F1
#
_entry.id   AF-A0A954BWW4-F1
#
_cell.length_a   1.000
_cell.length_b   1.000
_cell.length_c   1.000
_cell.angle_alpha   90.00
_cell.angle_beta   90.00
_cell.angle_gamma   90.00
#
_symmetry.space_group_name_H-M   'P 1'
#
loop_
_entity.id
_entity.type
_entity.pdbx_description
1 polymer ?
#
loop_
_entity_poly.entity_id
_entity_poly.type
_entity_poly.pdbx_seq_one_letter_code
_entity_poly.pdbx_strand_id
1 'polypeptide(L)'
;MAAITYERLKNNIAEDEVSGPLVMVTFRCPLTEKLFHSVATMREAGSEASGVSALEGLQASLHTVFAPVQETRHDKVSGKPLEHHGGTNFDRAAHERAVVEAFEAVAPQFAWDNERNAFIDAEEAKNPLCQFDRQLLDHPIDASWERVVAARMLAAIAAADGKVSAGERAFFASVLNSETGTLDSLIKEGAPSKLELAETRPGGRATMLMLAYALALSDEHLDASEIKLLDKFARALGVNMEREESIRHWASEKVVENMLAGCYADGRLDADEMKRIEGLARNIGVNEALVAKIDVRVRKRLGDK
;
A
#
# COMPACT_ATOMS: atom_id res chain seq x y z
N MET A 1 23.16 14.08 -6.73
CA MET A 1 22.49 12.93 -6.08
C MET A 1 23.47 12.33 -5.09
N ALA A 2 23.02 11.92 -3.90
CA ALA A 2 23.90 11.23 -2.97
C ALA A 2 24.37 9.90 -3.59
N ALA A 3 25.62 9.49 -3.32
CA ALA A 3 26.16 8.24 -3.86
C ALA A 3 25.32 7.04 -3.39
N ILE A 4 25.04 6.11 -4.31
CA ILE A 4 24.42 4.82 -4.01
C ILE A 4 25.51 3.95 -3.37
N THR A 5 25.24 3.42 -2.18
CA THR A 5 26.18 2.56 -1.44
C THR A 5 25.49 1.26 -1.08
N TYR A 6 26.27 0.18 -0.93
CA TYR A 6 25.74 -1.12 -0.53
C TYR A 6 24.90 -1.05 0.76
N GLU A 7 25.35 -0.30 1.76
CA GLU A 7 24.62 -0.10 3.02
C GLU A 7 23.22 0.51 2.82
N ARG A 8 23.04 1.38 1.81
CA ARG A 8 21.72 1.95 1.47
C ARG A 8 20.83 0.96 0.73
N LEU A 9 21.41 0.00 0.02
CA LEU A 9 20.70 -1.01 -0.74
C LEU A 9 20.32 -2.23 0.10
N LYS A 10 20.94 -2.44 1.25
CA LYS A 10 20.79 -3.65 2.08
C LYS A 10 19.33 -4.02 2.37
N ASN A 11 18.48 -3.05 2.63
CA ASN A 11 17.05 -3.29 2.91
C ASN A 11 16.22 -3.61 1.65
N ASN A 12 16.76 -3.30 0.47
CA ASN A 12 16.15 -3.57 -0.82
C ASN A 12 16.63 -4.89 -1.43
N ILE A 13 17.65 -5.57 -0.90
CA ILE A 13 18.11 -6.85 -1.44
C ILE A 13 17.21 -7.96 -0.91
N ALA A 14 16.47 -8.63 -1.80
CA ALA A 14 15.66 -9.80 -1.46
C ALA A 14 16.45 -11.10 -1.64
N GLU A 15 17.21 -11.20 -2.73
CA GLU A 15 18.07 -12.35 -3.04
C GLU A 15 19.40 -11.86 -3.61
N ASP A 16 20.47 -12.60 -3.31
CA ASP A 16 21.84 -12.31 -3.69
C ASP A 16 22.57 -13.63 -3.89
N GLU A 17 22.76 -14.02 -5.14
CA GLU A 17 23.37 -15.30 -5.52
C GLU A 17 24.65 -15.08 -6.33
N VAL A 18 25.71 -15.77 -5.94
CA VAL A 18 27.02 -15.72 -6.60
C VAL A 18 27.22 -16.97 -7.43
N SER A 19 27.44 -16.79 -8.74
CA SER A 19 27.69 -17.89 -9.68
C SER A 19 28.96 -17.60 -10.49
N GLY A 20 30.09 -18.15 -10.03
CA GLY A 20 31.40 -17.86 -10.60
C GLY A 20 31.75 -16.37 -10.48
N PRO A 21 32.04 -15.66 -11.57
CA PRO A 21 32.32 -14.22 -11.53
C PRO A 21 31.05 -13.35 -11.52
N LEU A 22 29.85 -13.94 -11.60
CA LEU A 22 28.59 -13.20 -11.68
C LEU A 22 27.91 -13.11 -10.31
N VAL A 23 27.30 -11.96 -10.06
CA VAL A 23 26.43 -11.69 -8.90
C VAL A 23 25.06 -11.36 -9.45
N MET A 24 24.10 -12.22 -9.15
CA MET A 24 22.70 -12.07 -9.51
C MET A 24 21.97 -11.54 -8.30
N VAL A 25 21.35 -10.37 -8.43
CA VAL A 25 20.68 -9.68 -7.32
C VAL A 25 19.22 -9.45 -7.68
N THR A 26 18.34 -9.86 -6.78
CA THR A 26 16.92 -9.50 -6.82
C THR A 26 16.69 -8.38 -5.82
N PHE A 27 16.34 -7.20 -6.32
CA PHE A 27 15.94 -6.06 -5.50
C PHE A 27 14.43 -6.05 -5.30
N ARG A 28 13.96 -5.79 -4.09
CA ARG A 28 12.56 -5.67 -3.72
C ARG A 28 12.24 -4.23 -3.31
N CYS A 29 11.17 -3.69 -3.89
CA CYS A 29 10.58 -2.46 -3.39
C CYS A 29 9.83 -2.76 -2.08
N PRO A 30 10.15 -2.10 -0.96
CA PRO A 30 9.56 -2.41 0.34
C PRO A 30 8.09 -2.01 0.47
N LEU A 31 7.53 -1.28 -0.50
CA LEU A 31 6.13 -0.84 -0.49
C LEU A 31 5.24 -1.68 -1.38
N THR A 32 5.73 -2.02 -2.57
CA THR A 32 4.94 -2.71 -3.60
C THR A 32 5.25 -4.20 -3.64
N GLU A 33 6.28 -4.65 -2.92
CA GLU A 33 6.87 -6.00 -3.00
C GLU A 33 7.30 -6.40 -4.43
N LYS A 34 7.28 -5.47 -5.39
CA LYS A 34 7.77 -5.71 -6.76
C LYS A 34 9.25 -6.07 -6.72
N LEU A 35 9.61 -7.07 -7.53
CA LEU A 35 10.97 -7.58 -7.64
C LEU A 35 11.60 -7.08 -8.95
N PHE A 36 12.88 -6.70 -8.86
CA PHE A 36 13.70 -6.19 -9.95
C PHE A 36 14.98 -7.00 -10.00
N HIS A 37 15.17 -7.76 -11.07
CA HIS A 37 16.34 -8.62 -11.23
C HIS A 37 17.43 -7.89 -12.00
N SER A 38 18.67 -8.05 -11.55
CA SER A 38 19.84 -7.52 -12.23
C SER A 38 21.04 -8.43 -12.00
N VAL A 39 22.02 -8.34 -12.90
CA VAL A 39 23.24 -9.15 -12.86
C VAL A 39 24.43 -8.23 -13.07
N ALA A 40 25.48 -8.42 -12.28
CA ALA A 40 26.76 -7.75 -12.45
C ALA A 40 27.91 -8.75 -12.32
N THR A 41 29.09 -8.35 -12.81
CA THR A 41 30.30 -9.18 -12.75
C THR A 41 31.23 -8.66 -11.66
N MET A 42 31.67 -9.52 -10.74
CA MET A 42 32.70 -9.18 -9.76
C MET A 42 34.03 -8.89 -10.46
N ARG A 43 34.64 -7.75 -10.10
CA ARG A 43 35.95 -7.33 -10.61
C ARG A 43 36.93 -7.13 -9.46
N GLU A 44 38.16 -7.62 -9.62
CA GLU A 44 39.24 -7.36 -8.67
C GLU A 44 39.60 -5.86 -8.64
N ALA A 45 39.99 -5.36 -7.46
CA ALA A 45 40.37 -3.97 -7.28
C ALA A 45 41.67 -3.68 -8.07
N GLY A 46 41.56 -2.89 -9.16
CA GLY A 46 42.70 -2.49 -9.99
C GLY A 46 42.53 -2.72 -11.50
N SER A 47 41.47 -3.41 -11.92
CA SER A 47 41.14 -3.56 -13.34
C SER A 47 40.23 -2.42 -13.81
N GLU A 48 40.80 -1.28 -14.22
CA GLU A 48 40.05 -0.28 -14.99
C GLU A 48 39.82 -0.81 -16.42
N ALA A 49 38.57 -1.02 -16.79
CA ALA A 49 38.19 -1.34 -18.16
C ALA A 49 37.26 -0.25 -18.71
N SER A 50 37.70 0.32 -19.83
CA SER A 50 36.92 1.18 -20.71
C SER A 50 35.73 0.43 -21.30
N GLY A 51 34.54 0.99 -21.06
CA GLY A 51 33.24 0.85 -21.74
C GLY A 51 32.97 -0.33 -22.67
N VAL A 52 31.81 -0.97 -22.48
CA VAL A 52 30.97 -1.46 -23.59
C VAL A 52 29.47 -1.36 -23.25
N SER A 53 28.76 -0.71 -24.18
CA SER A 53 27.43 -0.98 -24.75
C SER A 53 26.33 -1.62 -23.89
N ALA A 54 25.30 -0.80 -23.68
CA ALA A 54 23.93 -1.22 -23.42
C ALA A 54 23.29 -1.77 -24.71
N LEU A 55 23.02 -3.08 -24.77
CA LEU A 55 21.95 -3.69 -25.57
C LEU A 55 22.01 -5.21 -25.40
N GLU A 56 21.22 -5.73 -24.46
CA GLU A 56 20.59 -7.07 -24.49
C GLU A 56 19.86 -7.29 -23.16
N GLY A 57 18.55 -7.09 -23.14
CA GLY A 57 17.74 -7.27 -21.93
C GLY A 57 16.33 -6.70 -22.04
N LEU A 58 15.62 -7.03 -23.13
CA LEU A 58 14.27 -6.52 -23.37
C LEU A 58 13.41 -7.64 -23.97
N GLN A 59 13.08 -8.67 -23.17
CA GLN A 59 12.12 -9.70 -23.60
C GLN A 59 11.39 -10.51 -22.50
N ALA A 60 11.48 -10.15 -21.20
CA ALA A 60 10.96 -11.00 -20.11
C ALA A 60 9.80 -10.43 -19.26
N SER A 61 9.15 -9.32 -19.65
CA SER A 61 8.27 -8.58 -18.73
C SER A 61 6.80 -8.46 -19.18
N LEU A 62 6.07 -9.58 -19.37
CA LEU A 62 4.64 -9.52 -19.75
C LEU A 62 3.67 -10.58 -19.12
N HIS A 63 3.92 -11.13 -17.91
CA HIS A 63 2.98 -12.11 -17.32
C HIS A 63 2.83 -12.05 -15.77
N THR A 64 2.48 -10.92 -15.15
CA THR A 64 2.36 -10.92 -13.67
C THR A 64 1.36 -9.91 -13.06
N VAL A 65 0.12 -9.82 -13.56
CA VAL A 65 -0.89 -8.95 -12.91
C VAL A 65 -2.24 -9.62 -12.64
N PHE A 66 -2.59 -10.75 -13.27
CA PHE A 66 -3.87 -11.44 -12.99
C PHE A 66 -3.74 -12.97 -12.83
N ALA A 67 -2.63 -13.44 -12.27
CA ALA A 67 -2.61 -14.81 -11.79
C ALA A 67 -3.49 -14.87 -10.51
N PRO A 68 -4.40 -15.85 -10.39
CA PRO A 68 -4.97 -16.15 -9.08
C PRO A 68 -3.82 -16.36 -8.10
N VAL A 69 -3.95 -15.86 -6.87
CA VAL A 69 -3.09 -16.28 -5.76
C VAL A 69 -3.33 -17.78 -5.62
N GLN A 70 -2.56 -18.58 -6.37
CA GLN A 70 -2.37 -19.98 -6.03
C GLN A 70 -1.72 -19.91 -4.66
N GLU A 71 -2.41 -20.47 -3.65
CA GLU A 71 -1.73 -20.93 -2.45
C GLU A 71 -0.50 -21.70 -2.94
N THR A 72 0.66 -21.08 -2.83
CA THR A 72 1.92 -21.79 -2.88
C THR A 72 1.93 -22.62 -1.62
N ARG A 73 1.29 -23.80 -1.70
CA ARG A 73 1.65 -24.95 -0.88
C ARG A 73 3.16 -25.02 -0.95
N HIS A 74 3.80 -24.69 0.16
CA HIS A 74 5.19 -25.06 0.42
C HIS A 74 5.24 -26.58 0.47
N ASP A 75 5.17 -27.24 -0.70
CA ASP A 75 5.81 -28.52 -0.84
C ASP A 75 7.28 -28.27 -0.59
N LYS A 76 7.78 -28.88 0.48
CA LYS A 76 9.21 -29.00 0.76
C LYS A 76 9.87 -29.62 -0.47
N VAL A 77 10.33 -28.79 -1.39
CA VAL A 77 11.30 -29.17 -2.40
C VAL A 77 12.54 -29.55 -1.62
N SER A 78 12.70 -30.86 -1.41
CA SER A 78 13.94 -31.49 -1.01
C SER A 78 14.95 -31.28 -2.15
N GLY A 79 15.45 -30.05 -2.27
CA GLY A 79 16.60 -29.73 -3.10
C GLY A 79 17.78 -30.49 -2.56
N LYS A 80 18.29 -31.45 -3.34
CA LYS A 80 19.63 -32.01 -3.10
C LYS A 80 20.61 -30.83 -3.04
N PRO A 81 21.55 -30.81 -2.07
CA PRO A 81 22.59 -29.81 -2.04
C PRO A 81 23.40 -29.94 -3.33
N LEU A 82 23.37 -28.90 -4.18
CA LEU A 82 24.33 -28.76 -5.26
C LEU A 82 25.69 -28.53 -4.60
N GLU A 83 26.56 -29.52 -4.70
CA GLU A 83 27.93 -29.43 -4.21
C GLU A 83 28.63 -28.25 -4.88
N HIS A 84 28.87 -27.19 -4.09
CA HIS A 84 29.70 -26.06 -4.46
C HIS A 84 31.13 -26.54 -4.69
N HIS A 85 31.54 -26.65 -5.96
CA HIS A 85 32.91 -26.92 -6.35
C HIS A 85 33.50 -25.66 -7.01
N GLY A 86 34.46 -25.04 -6.32
CA GLY A 86 35.27 -23.94 -6.85
C GLY A 86 35.12 -22.62 -6.09
N GLY A 87 35.55 -22.60 -4.83
CA GLY A 87 35.67 -21.38 -4.03
C GLY A 87 36.73 -20.44 -4.61
N THR A 88 36.33 -19.60 -5.55
CA THR A 88 37.07 -18.37 -5.86
C THR A 88 36.82 -17.43 -4.68
N ASN A 89 37.86 -17.18 -3.88
CA ASN A 89 37.80 -16.23 -2.77
C ASN A 89 37.72 -14.80 -3.33
N PHE A 90 36.56 -14.41 -3.84
CA PHE A 90 36.30 -13.01 -4.15
C PHE A 90 36.23 -12.22 -2.84
N ASP A 91 36.93 -11.09 -2.79
CA ASP A 91 36.88 -10.18 -1.65
C ASP A 91 35.46 -9.62 -1.50
N ARG A 92 34.99 -9.45 -0.26
CA ARG A 92 33.69 -8.87 0.08
C ARG A 92 33.49 -7.51 -0.61
N ALA A 93 34.55 -6.73 -0.72
CA ALA A 93 34.51 -5.44 -1.43
C ALA A 93 34.25 -5.57 -2.94
N ALA A 94 34.61 -6.70 -3.57
CA ALA A 94 34.28 -6.97 -4.97
C ALA A 94 32.80 -7.32 -5.13
N HIS A 95 32.25 -8.11 -4.20
CA HIS A 95 30.83 -8.45 -4.16
C HIS A 95 29.95 -7.21 -3.90
N GLU A 96 30.25 -6.41 -2.86
CA GLU A 96 29.47 -5.20 -2.54
C GLU A 96 29.45 -4.19 -3.71
N ARG A 97 30.57 -4.06 -4.45
CA ARG A 97 30.63 -3.24 -5.67
C ARG A 97 29.78 -3.81 -6.80
N ALA A 98 29.82 -5.12 -7.02
CA ALA A 98 28.99 -5.77 -8.03
C ALA A 98 27.50 -5.60 -7.73
N VAL A 99 27.09 -5.67 -6.46
CA VAL A 99 25.71 -5.40 -6.06
C VAL A 99 25.30 -3.95 -6.36
N VAL A 100 26.17 -2.97 -6.09
CA VAL A 100 25.90 -1.57 -6.45
C VAL A 100 25.81 -1.39 -7.97
N GLU A 101 26.72 -1.98 -8.75
CA GLU A 101 26.68 -1.97 -10.22
C GLU A 101 25.38 -2.62 -10.76
N ALA A 102 24.96 -3.73 -10.17
CA ALA A 102 23.69 -4.39 -10.50
C ALA A 102 22.49 -3.46 -10.22
N PHE A 103 22.50 -2.74 -9.09
CA PHE A 103 21.44 -1.79 -8.77
C PHE A 103 21.42 -0.61 -9.75
N GLU A 104 22.58 -0.06 -10.12
CA GLU A 104 22.67 1.05 -11.06
C GLU A 104 21.99 0.74 -12.41
N ALA A 105 22.04 -0.52 -12.87
CA ALA A 105 21.33 -0.96 -14.06
C ALA A 105 19.80 -0.89 -13.95
N VAL A 106 19.25 -1.07 -12.74
CA VAL A 106 17.79 -0.96 -12.46
C VAL A 106 17.40 0.35 -11.77
N ALA A 107 18.35 1.23 -11.45
CA ALA A 107 18.12 2.47 -10.72
C ALA A 107 17.04 3.39 -11.32
N PRO A 108 16.82 3.48 -12.65
CA PRO A 108 15.71 4.27 -13.20
C PRO A 108 14.31 3.80 -12.77
N GLN A 109 14.19 2.56 -12.30
CA GLN A 109 12.95 1.97 -11.78
C GLN A 109 12.76 2.26 -10.28
N PHE A 110 13.71 2.93 -9.64
CA PHE A 110 13.65 3.32 -8.24
C PHE A 110 13.72 4.84 -8.06
N ALA A 111 13.15 5.31 -6.98
CA ALA A 111 13.30 6.66 -6.46
C ALA A 111 13.64 6.59 -4.98
N TRP A 112 14.40 7.57 -4.50
CA TRP A 112 14.78 7.63 -3.09
C TRP A 112 13.68 8.30 -2.26
N ASP A 113 13.14 7.57 -1.28
CA ASP A 113 12.20 8.10 -0.28
C ASP A 113 12.97 8.59 0.94
N ASN A 114 13.03 9.92 1.13
CA ASN A 114 13.74 10.53 2.26
C ASN A 114 13.09 10.23 3.61
N GLU A 115 11.77 10.02 3.67
CA GLU A 115 11.07 9.76 4.93
C GLU A 115 11.42 8.36 5.46
N ARG A 116 11.53 7.39 4.55
CA ARG A 116 11.83 6.00 4.86
C ARG A 116 13.31 5.66 4.79
N ASN A 117 14.13 6.56 4.24
CA ASN A 117 15.55 6.35 3.98
C ASN A 117 15.78 5.04 3.20
N ALA A 118 14.97 4.82 2.15
CA ALA A 118 14.94 3.61 1.35
C ALA A 118 14.65 3.91 -0.13
N PHE A 119 15.07 3.01 -1.02
CA PHE A 119 14.66 3.06 -2.42
C PHE A 119 13.26 2.45 -2.58
N ILE A 120 12.37 3.18 -3.22
CA ILE A 120 11.00 2.77 -3.55
C ILE A 120 10.83 2.72 -5.06
N ASP A 121 9.81 2.05 -5.56
CA ASP A 121 9.47 2.04 -6.98
C ASP A 121 9.32 3.49 -7.50
N ALA A 122 9.97 3.82 -8.61
CA ALA A 122 9.90 5.14 -9.22
C ALA A 122 8.48 5.50 -9.68
N GLU A 123 7.66 4.51 -10.06
CA GLU A 123 6.24 4.71 -10.35
C GLU A 123 5.47 5.11 -9.09
N GLU A 124 5.74 4.44 -7.97
CA GLU A 124 5.15 4.75 -6.67
C GLU A 124 5.60 6.15 -6.18
N ALA A 125 6.86 6.52 -6.38
CA ALA A 125 7.33 7.86 -6.05
C ALA A 125 6.67 8.96 -6.92
N LYS A 126 6.30 8.63 -8.16
CA LYS A 126 5.52 9.54 -9.02
C LYS A 126 4.06 9.63 -8.56
N ASN A 127 3.54 8.54 -7.99
CA ASN A 127 2.17 8.41 -7.54
C ASN A 127 2.11 8.02 -6.06
N PRO A 128 2.51 8.92 -5.14
CA PRO A 128 2.62 8.55 -3.74
C PRO A 128 1.25 8.15 -3.21
N LEU A 129 1.14 6.92 -2.72
CA LEU A 129 -0.04 6.46 -1.98
C LEU A 129 -0.28 7.36 -0.76
N CYS A 130 -1.56 7.67 -0.51
CA CYS A 130 -1.95 8.36 0.70
C CYS A 130 -1.75 7.44 1.93
N GLN A 131 -1.76 8.01 3.14
CA GLN A 131 -1.57 7.22 4.36
C GLN A 131 -2.67 6.16 4.56
N PHE A 132 -3.88 6.41 4.07
CA PHE A 132 -4.96 5.44 4.06
C PHE A 132 -4.61 4.19 3.24
N ASP A 133 -4.14 4.38 2.00
CA ASP A 133 -3.79 3.26 1.12
C ASP A 133 -2.60 2.47 1.67
N ARG A 134 -1.61 3.19 2.24
CA ARG A 134 -0.46 2.56 2.93
C ARG A 134 -0.90 1.70 4.10
N GLN A 135 -1.75 2.21 4.99
CA GLN A 135 -2.28 1.46 6.12
C GLN A 135 -3.04 0.21 5.67
N LEU A 136 -3.76 0.27 4.55
CA LEU A 136 -4.47 -0.89 3.99
C LEU A 136 -3.51 -1.97 3.46
N LEU A 137 -2.39 -1.57 2.85
CA LEU A 137 -1.35 -2.48 2.35
C LEU A 137 -0.49 -3.08 3.48
N ASP A 138 -0.08 -2.26 4.44
CA ASP A 138 0.81 -2.67 5.54
C ASP A 138 0.08 -3.54 6.57
N HIS A 139 -1.23 -3.34 6.73
CA HIS A 139 -2.06 -3.99 7.74
C HIS A 139 -3.42 -4.46 7.17
N PRO A 140 -3.42 -5.40 6.22
CA PRO A 140 -4.64 -5.89 5.60
C PRO A 140 -5.48 -6.76 6.54
N ILE A 141 -6.79 -6.79 6.29
CA ILE A 141 -7.75 -7.63 7.03
C ILE A 141 -7.87 -8.99 6.33
N ASP A 142 -6.88 -9.85 6.52
CA ASP A 142 -6.77 -11.12 5.77
C ASP A 142 -7.60 -12.27 6.34
N ALA A 143 -7.77 -12.34 7.66
CA ALA A 143 -8.46 -13.45 8.28
C ALA A 143 -9.97 -13.36 7.98
N SER A 144 -10.56 -14.46 7.49
CA SER A 144 -11.97 -14.49 7.09
C SER A 144 -12.93 -14.02 8.19
N TRP A 145 -12.69 -14.45 9.43
CA TRP A 145 -13.48 -14.02 10.58
C TRP A 145 -13.30 -12.52 10.90
N GLU A 146 -12.11 -11.95 10.71
CA GLU A 146 -11.87 -10.50 10.90
C GLU A 146 -12.61 -9.69 9.83
N ARG A 147 -12.71 -10.21 8.60
CA ARG A 147 -13.50 -9.58 7.53
C ARG A 147 -14.99 -9.53 7.89
N VAL A 148 -15.53 -10.57 8.52
CA VAL A 148 -16.91 -10.58 9.02
C VAL A 148 -17.09 -9.54 10.13
N VAL A 149 -16.15 -9.45 11.08
CA VAL A 149 -16.17 -8.42 12.14
C VAL A 149 -16.14 -7.01 11.54
N ALA A 150 -15.24 -6.76 10.58
CA ALA A 150 -15.14 -5.48 9.88
C ALA A 150 -16.43 -5.16 9.10
N ALA A 151 -16.99 -6.13 8.36
CA ALA A 151 -18.23 -5.96 7.61
C ALA A 151 -19.42 -5.61 8.52
N ARG A 152 -19.56 -6.29 9.67
CA ARG A 152 -20.57 -5.95 10.69
C ARG A 152 -20.35 -4.57 11.30
N MET A 153 -19.10 -4.18 11.47
CA MET A 153 -18.74 -2.83 11.96
C MET A 153 -19.19 -1.75 10.98
N LEU A 154 -18.87 -1.92 9.70
CA LEU A 154 -19.28 -1.01 8.62
C LEU A 154 -20.80 -0.97 8.46
N ALA A 155 -21.47 -2.13 8.48
CA ALA A 155 -22.93 -2.21 8.38
C ALA A 155 -23.63 -1.51 9.55
N ALA A 156 -23.06 -1.57 10.76
CA ALA A 156 -23.59 -0.89 11.92
C ALA A 156 -23.46 0.64 11.82
N ILE A 157 -22.39 1.16 11.20
CA ILE A 157 -22.22 2.58 10.91
C ILE A 157 -23.26 3.04 9.89
N ALA A 158 -23.36 2.36 8.74
CA ALA A 158 -24.33 2.70 7.69
C ALA A 158 -25.81 2.59 8.11
N ALA A 159 -26.09 1.91 9.23
CA ALA A 159 -27.43 1.78 9.79
C ALA A 159 -27.64 2.62 11.06
N ALA A 160 -26.67 3.44 11.46
CA ALA A 160 -26.69 4.17 12.74
C ALA A 160 -27.84 5.19 12.81
N ASP A 161 -28.13 5.87 11.70
CA ASP A 161 -29.24 6.83 11.56
C ASP A 161 -30.61 6.14 11.29
N GLY A 162 -30.60 4.81 11.12
CA GLY A 162 -31.76 3.98 10.80
C GLY A 162 -32.14 3.92 9.32
N LYS A 163 -31.34 4.49 8.41
CA LYS A 163 -31.59 4.49 6.97
C LYS A 163 -30.31 4.17 6.19
N VAL A 164 -30.35 3.09 5.44
CA VAL A 164 -29.29 2.80 4.45
C VAL A 164 -29.71 3.36 3.10
N SER A 165 -28.91 4.30 2.57
CA SER A 165 -29.12 4.88 1.24
C SER A 165 -28.90 3.85 0.11
N ALA A 166 -29.41 4.15 -1.08
CA ALA A 166 -29.19 3.29 -2.25
C ALA A 166 -27.71 3.24 -2.66
N GLY A 167 -26.97 4.34 -2.46
CA GLY A 167 -25.53 4.43 -2.72
C GLY A 167 -24.73 3.51 -1.80
N GLU A 168 -25.02 3.54 -0.49
CA GLU A 168 -24.39 2.62 0.47
C GLU A 168 -24.73 1.17 0.16
N ARG A 169 -25.99 0.85 -0.18
CA ARG A 169 -26.36 -0.50 -0.60
C ARG A 169 -25.55 -0.98 -1.80
N ALA A 170 -25.36 -0.12 -2.81
CA ALA A 170 -24.56 -0.44 -3.99
C ALA A 170 -23.07 -0.62 -3.62
N PHE A 171 -22.54 0.19 -2.71
CA PHE A 171 -21.20 0.05 -2.18
C PHE A 171 -21.01 -1.28 -1.44
N PHE A 172 -21.89 -1.64 -0.51
CA PHE A 172 -21.79 -2.93 0.18
C PHE A 172 -21.95 -4.11 -0.77
N ALA A 173 -22.79 -4.00 -1.80
CA ALA A 173 -22.94 -5.05 -2.81
C ALA A 173 -21.67 -5.27 -3.65
N SER A 174 -20.80 -4.25 -3.81
CA SER A 174 -19.54 -4.38 -4.54
C SER A 174 -18.38 -4.87 -3.67
N VAL A 175 -18.45 -4.66 -2.35
CA VAL A 175 -17.38 -5.00 -1.40
C VAL A 175 -17.63 -6.35 -0.70
N LEU A 176 -18.88 -6.68 -0.36
CA LEU A 176 -19.23 -7.91 0.33
C LEU A 176 -19.22 -9.11 -0.64
N ASN A 177 -18.77 -10.24 -0.14
CA ASN A 177 -18.79 -11.52 -0.86
C ASN A 177 -19.67 -12.55 -0.13
N SER A 178 -19.75 -13.76 -0.68
CA SER A 178 -20.54 -14.85 -0.07
C SER A 178 -20.07 -15.26 1.33
N GLU A 179 -18.81 -14.99 1.69
CA GLU A 179 -18.27 -15.29 3.02
C GLU A 179 -18.73 -14.27 4.07
N THR A 180 -18.81 -12.99 3.70
CA THR A 180 -19.24 -11.91 4.59
C THR A 180 -20.75 -11.77 4.70
N GLY A 181 -21.53 -12.38 3.79
CA GLY A 181 -22.98 -12.26 3.75
C GLY A 181 -23.48 -10.99 3.06
N THR A 182 -24.76 -10.67 3.27
CA THR A 182 -25.41 -9.48 2.69
C THR A 182 -25.53 -8.36 3.73
N LEU A 183 -25.66 -7.11 3.28
CA LEU A 183 -25.85 -5.97 4.17
C LEU A 183 -27.05 -6.15 5.12
N ASP A 184 -28.19 -6.61 4.62
CA ASP A 184 -29.38 -6.83 5.46
C ASP A 184 -29.15 -7.94 6.51
N SER A 185 -28.35 -8.97 6.19
CA SER A 185 -27.96 -10.00 7.17
C SER A 185 -27.05 -9.45 8.25
N LEU A 186 -26.07 -8.61 7.87
CA LEU A 186 -25.11 -7.99 8.80
C LEU A 186 -25.81 -7.01 9.74
N ILE A 187 -26.76 -6.21 9.24
CA ILE A 187 -27.57 -5.30 10.06
C ILE A 187 -28.41 -6.10 11.07
N LYS A 188 -28.99 -7.23 10.65
CA LYS A 188 -29.77 -8.10 11.52
C LYS A 188 -28.92 -8.75 12.63
N GLU A 189 -27.68 -9.13 12.32
CA GLU A 189 -26.72 -9.63 13.31
C GLU A 189 -26.24 -8.53 14.27
N GLY A 190 -26.27 -7.27 13.82
CA GLY A 190 -25.91 -6.11 14.60
C GLY A 190 -24.40 -5.91 14.75
N ALA A 191 -24.04 -4.80 15.41
CA ALA A 191 -22.65 -4.40 15.61
C ALA A 191 -21.83 -5.49 16.33
N PRO A 192 -20.53 -5.64 15.99
CA PRO A 192 -19.67 -6.58 16.70
C PRO A 192 -19.54 -6.20 18.18
N SER A 193 -19.45 -7.21 19.03
CA SER A 193 -19.25 -7.06 20.46
C SER A 193 -17.84 -6.56 20.78
N LYS A 194 -17.66 -6.04 22.00
CA LYS A 194 -16.35 -5.61 22.49
C LYS A 194 -15.33 -6.77 22.48
N LEU A 195 -15.78 -7.99 22.78
CA LEU A 195 -14.89 -9.16 22.82
C LEU A 195 -14.40 -9.52 21.41
N GLU A 196 -15.31 -9.60 20.44
CA GLU A 196 -14.96 -9.85 19.03
C GLU A 196 -13.95 -8.82 18.50
N LEU A 197 -14.16 -7.54 18.79
CA LEU A 197 -13.24 -6.47 18.40
C LEU A 197 -11.88 -6.61 19.09
N ALA A 198 -11.85 -6.99 20.37
CA ALA A 198 -10.62 -7.15 21.13
C ALA A 198 -9.79 -8.38 20.70
N GLU A 199 -10.41 -9.39 20.08
CA GLU A 199 -9.73 -10.58 19.57
C GLU A 199 -9.02 -10.35 18.22
N THR A 200 -9.36 -9.28 17.51
CA THR A 200 -8.74 -8.94 16.21
C THR A 200 -7.24 -8.65 16.35
N ARG A 201 -6.46 -8.90 15.30
CA ARG A 201 -5.01 -8.67 15.27
C ARG A 201 -4.69 -7.18 15.39
N PRO A 202 -3.68 -6.77 16.19
CA PRO A 202 -3.38 -5.36 16.44
C PRO A 202 -3.24 -4.48 15.19
N GLY A 203 -2.61 -4.96 14.12
CA GLY A 203 -2.47 -4.21 12.86
C GLY A 203 -3.81 -3.96 12.17
N GLY A 204 -4.67 -4.97 12.10
CA GLY A 204 -5.98 -4.88 11.44
C GLY A 204 -6.96 -3.94 12.15
N ARG A 205 -6.78 -3.68 13.45
CA ARG A 205 -7.65 -2.80 14.24
C ARG A 205 -7.71 -1.37 13.73
N ALA A 206 -6.53 -0.82 13.44
CA ALA A 206 -6.43 0.53 12.90
C ALA A 206 -7.09 0.60 11.50
N THR A 207 -6.86 -0.42 10.67
CA THR A 207 -7.45 -0.54 9.33
C THR A 207 -8.98 -0.63 9.39
N MET A 208 -9.53 -1.46 10.29
CA MET A 208 -10.97 -1.55 10.50
C MET A 208 -11.57 -0.19 10.88
N LEU A 209 -10.99 0.48 11.87
CA LEU A 209 -11.49 1.78 12.34
C LEU A 209 -11.38 2.85 11.25
N MET A 210 -10.29 2.83 10.49
CA MET A 210 -10.07 3.74 9.36
C MET A 210 -11.11 3.57 8.26
N LEU A 211 -11.46 2.33 7.92
CA LEU A 211 -12.54 2.03 6.96
C LEU A 211 -13.89 2.53 7.48
N ALA A 212 -14.17 2.38 8.77
CA ALA A 212 -15.41 2.87 9.38
C ALA A 212 -15.51 4.40 9.36
N TYR A 213 -14.42 5.12 9.64
CA TYR A 213 -14.40 6.58 9.45
C TYR A 213 -14.60 6.96 7.98
N ALA A 214 -13.94 6.29 7.04
CA ALA A 214 -14.08 6.64 5.62
C ALA A 214 -15.51 6.44 5.13
N LEU A 215 -16.21 5.39 5.60
CA LEU A 215 -17.63 5.18 5.32
C LEU A 215 -18.50 6.29 5.93
N ALA A 216 -18.35 6.56 7.23
CA ALA A 216 -19.13 7.58 7.93
C ALA A 216 -18.90 9.02 7.41
N LEU A 217 -17.77 9.27 6.76
CA LEU A 217 -17.45 10.57 6.17
C LEU A 217 -17.90 10.69 4.70
N SER A 218 -18.35 9.60 4.08
CA SER A 218 -18.65 9.55 2.65
C SER A 218 -19.93 10.26 2.23
N ASP A 219 -20.87 10.43 3.17
CA ASP A 219 -22.11 11.20 2.98
C ASP A 219 -21.97 12.68 3.39
N GLU A 220 -20.73 13.09 3.70
CA GLU A 220 -20.32 14.44 4.08
C GLU A 220 -20.90 14.92 5.44
N HIS A 221 -21.59 14.05 6.19
CA HIS A 221 -22.32 14.40 7.40
C HIS A 221 -22.17 13.37 8.52
N LEU A 222 -21.14 13.55 9.35
CA LEU A 222 -20.94 12.69 10.51
C LEU A 222 -21.99 12.97 11.60
N ASP A 223 -22.96 12.07 11.78
CA ASP A 223 -24.04 12.28 12.74
C ASP A 223 -23.64 11.89 14.18
N ALA A 224 -24.39 12.38 15.16
CA ALA A 224 -24.07 12.16 16.58
C ALA A 224 -24.17 10.69 17.01
N SER A 225 -24.92 9.86 16.29
CA SER A 225 -25.03 8.42 16.53
C SER A 225 -23.84 7.66 15.95
N GLU A 226 -23.38 8.01 14.75
CA GLU A 226 -22.15 7.50 14.15
C GLU A 226 -20.92 7.84 14.99
N ILE A 227 -20.78 9.11 15.43
CA ILE A 227 -19.69 9.54 16.32
C ILE A 227 -19.63 8.66 17.56
N LYS A 228 -20.76 8.46 18.24
CA LYS A 228 -20.81 7.62 19.44
C LYS A 228 -20.43 6.17 19.15
N LEU A 229 -20.78 5.67 17.97
CA LEU A 229 -20.48 4.31 17.56
C LEU A 229 -19.01 4.13 17.18
N LEU A 230 -18.41 5.10 16.48
CA LEU A 230 -16.99 5.16 16.16
C LEU A 230 -16.14 5.25 17.44
N ASP A 231 -16.49 6.12 18.38
CA ASP A 231 -15.83 6.22 19.70
C ASP A 231 -15.88 4.88 20.46
N LYS A 232 -17.02 4.18 20.39
CA LYS A 232 -17.19 2.86 21.01
C LYS A 232 -16.29 1.82 20.33
N PHE A 233 -16.20 1.84 19.01
CA PHE A 233 -15.33 0.93 18.26
C PHE A 233 -13.85 1.21 18.53
N ALA A 234 -13.41 2.48 18.52
CA ALA A 234 -12.03 2.85 18.83
C ALA A 234 -11.59 2.31 20.20
N ARG A 235 -12.42 2.51 21.24
CA ARG A 235 -12.15 1.98 22.59
C ARG A 235 -12.17 0.45 22.64
N ALA A 236 -13.08 -0.21 21.92
CA ALA A 236 -13.19 -1.67 21.91
C ALA A 236 -12.02 -2.34 21.17
N LEU A 237 -11.52 -1.71 20.11
CA LEU A 237 -10.31 -2.10 19.39
C LEU A 237 -9.02 -1.79 20.18
N GLY A 238 -9.11 -0.95 21.21
CA GLY A 238 -7.94 -0.52 21.98
C GLY A 238 -7.04 0.45 21.21
N VAL A 239 -7.63 1.23 20.31
CA VAL A 239 -6.94 2.34 19.63
C VAL A 239 -6.92 3.53 20.59
N ASN A 240 -5.75 4.12 20.82
CA ASN A 240 -5.63 5.29 21.68
C ASN A 240 -6.06 6.58 20.93
N MET A 241 -6.34 7.65 21.68
CA MET A 241 -6.88 8.90 21.12
C MET A 241 -5.98 9.55 20.06
N GLU A 242 -4.65 9.60 20.29
CA GLU A 242 -3.70 10.17 19.31
C GLU A 242 -3.71 9.40 17.99
N ARG A 243 -3.76 8.07 18.08
CA ARG A 243 -3.84 7.20 16.91
C ARG A 243 -5.20 7.30 16.23
N GLU A 244 -6.27 7.43 16.99
CA GLU A 244 -7.63 7.64 16.47
C GLU A 244 -7.72 8.94 15.67
N GLU A 245 -7.17 10.06 16.17
CA GLU A 245 -7.11 11.33 15.43
C GLU A 245 -6.36 11.17 14.11
N SER A 246 -5.23 10.46 14.12
CA SER A 246 -4.46 10.16 12.90
C SER A 246 -5.27 9.33 11.90
N ILE A 247 -5.94 8.28 12.39
CA ILE A 247 -6.78 7.40 11.56
C ILE A 247 -7.93 8.18 10.93
N ARG A 248 -8.61 9.02 11.72
CA ARG A 248 -9.67 9.89 11.22
C ARG A 248 -9.14 10.84 10.15
N HIS A 249 -7.97 11.45 10.38
CA HIS A 249 -7.35 12.33 9.41
C HIS A 249 -7.06 11.62 8.08
N TRP A 250 -6.51 10.41 8.11
CA TRP A 250 -6.23 9.63 6.90
C TRP A 250 -7.50 9.23 6.15
N ALA A 251 -8.55 8.86 6.89
CA ALA A 251 -9.86 8.58 6.30
C ALA A 251 -10.45 9.83 5.62
N SER A 252 -10.40 11.00 6.26
CA SER A 252 -10.86 12.26 5.65
C SER A 252 -10.06 12.61 4.40
N GLU A 253 -8.73 12.46 4.40
CA GLU A 253 -7.91 12.66 3.20
C GLU A 253 -8.38 11.76 2.06
N LYS A 254 -8.64 10.48 2.35
CA LYS A 254 -9.06 9.51 1.33
C LYS A 254 -10.42 9.84 0.72
N VAL A 255 -11.37 10.31 1.54
CA VAL A 255 -12.69 10.74 1.05
C VAL A 255 -12.53 11.89 0.07
N VAL A 256 -11.77 12.93 0.41
CA VAL A 256 -11.49 14.06 -0.50
C VAL A 256 -10.78 13.59 -1.77
N GLU A 257 -9.80 12.68 -1.64
CA GLU A 257 -9.08 12.10 -2.78
C GLU A 257 -10.03 11.37 -3.75
N ASN A 258 -10.97 10.59 -3.23
CA ASN A 258 -11.97 9.87 -4.02
C ASN A 258 -12.96 10.83 -4.70
N MET A 259 -13.38 11.90 -4.03
CA MET A 259 -14.25 12.93 -4.62
C MET A 259 -13.57 13.61 -5.81
N LEU A 260 -12.33 14.08 -5.62
CA LEU A 260 -11.53 14.70 -6.68
C LEU A 260 -11.35 13.74 -7.86
N ALA A 261 -10.98 12.48 -7.58
CA ALA A 261 -10.81 11.47 -8.62
C ALA A 261 -12.10 11.22 -9.42
N GLY A 262 -13.27 11.22 -8.77
CA GLY A 262 -14.57 11.13 -9.42
C GLY A 262 -14.85 12.32 -10.35
N CYS A 263 -14.62 13.55 -9.87
CA CYS A 263 -14.81 14.77 -10.67
C CYS A 263 -13.88 14.81 -11.90
N TYR A 264 -12.64 14.34 -11.75
CA TYR A 264 -11.70 14.22 -12.86
C TYR A 264 -12.12 13.15 -13.87
N ALA A 265 -12.57 11.98 -13.42
CA ALA A 265 -13.03 10.90 -14.30
C ALA A 265 -14.23 11.34 -15.17
N ASP A 266 -15.11 12.19 -14.62
CA ASP A 266 -16.26 12.75 -15.33
C ASP A 266 -15.91 13.99 -16.18
N GLY A 267 -14.69 14.52 -16.07
CA GLY A 267 -14.26 15.76 -16.73
C GLY A 267 -14.97 17.03 -16.21
N ARG A 268 -15.47 16.99 -14.97
CA ARG A 268 -16.36 18.01 -14.38
C ARG A 268 -15.70 18.93 -13.35
N LEU A 269 -14.38 18.86 -13.16
CA LEU A 269 -13.71 19.69 -12.17
C LEU A 269 -13.55 21.14 -12.68
N ASP A 270 -14.63 21.92 -12.57
CA ASP A 270 -14.60 23.37 -12.71
C ASP A 270 -14.43 24.07 -11.36
N ALA A 271 -14.39 25.41 -11.38
CA ALA A 271 -14.16 26.22 -10.18
C ALA A 271 -15.30 26.10 -9.15
N ASP A 272 -16.54 25.88 -9.60
CA ASP A 272 -17.69 25.75 -8.71
C ASP A 272 -17.68 24.37 -8.02
N GLU A 273 -17.33 23.32 -8.76
CA GLU A 273 -17.17 21.98 -8.22
C GLU A 273 -15.98 21.90 -7.24
N MET A 274 -14.86 22.55 -7.56
CA MET A 274 -13.74 22.63 -6.62
C MET A 274 -14.14 23.33 -5.31
N LYS A 275 -14.89 24.44 -5.41
CA LYS A 275 -15.41 25.15 -4.23
C LYS A 275 -16.40 24.30 -3.43
N ARG A 276 -17.19 23.45 -4.11
CA ARG A 276 -18.05 22.46 -3.46
C ARG A 276 -17.21 21.46 -2.67
N ILE A 277 -16.20 20.86 -3.29
CA ILE A 277 -15.27 19.91 -2.63
C ILE A 277 -14.59 20.56 -1.43
N GLU A 278 -14.10 21.80 -1.53
CA GLU A 278 -13.49 22.51 -0.41
C GLU A 278 -14.46 22.73 0.77
N GLY A 279 -15.72 23.05 0.47
CA GLY A 279 -16.77 23.17 1.49
C GLY A 279 -17.02 21.86 2.24
N LEU A 280 -17.03 20.75 1.50
CA LEU A 280 -17.24 19.41 2.06
C LEU A 280 -16.03 18.91 2.83
N ALA A 281 -14.83 19.10 2.27
CA ALA A 281 -13.57 18.84 2.94
C ALA A 281 -13.50 19.55 4.30
N ARG A 282 -13.93 20.81 4.36
CA ARG A 282 -13.99 21.58 5.61
C ARG A 282 -14.93 20.96 6.65
N ASN A 283 -16.09 20.45 6.23
CA ASN A 283 -17.05 19.77 7.12
C ASN A 283 -16.46 18.49 7.73
N ILE A 284 -15.62 17.77 6.98
CA ILE A 284 -14.94 16.55 7.46
C ILE A 284 -13.55 16.80 8.08
N GLY A 285 -13.20 18.07 8.33
CA GLY A 285 -11.98 18.48 9.04
C GLY A 285 -10.72 18.61 8.17
N VAL A 286 -10.86 18.66 6.84
CA VAL A 286 -9.76 18.85 5.88
C VAL A 286 -9.73 20.32 5.44
N ASN A 287 -8.61 21.00 5.67
CA ASN A 287 -8.44 22.40 5.27
C ASN A 287 -8.05 22.55 3.79
N GLU A 288 -8.27 23.75 3.24
CA GLU A 288 -8.00 24.09 1.82
C GLU A 288 -6.57 23.78 1.37
N ALA A 289 -5.58 24.05 2.23
CA ALA A 289 -4.18 23.77 1.91
C ALA A 289 -3.91 22.27 1.74
N LEU A 290 -4.60 21.42 2.52
CA LEU A 290 -4.52 19.98 2.37
C LEU A 290 -5.31 19.50 1.14
N VAL A 291 -6.48 20.06 0.86
CA VAL A 291 -7.22 19.78 -0.39
C VAL A 291 -6.34 20.04 -1.62
N ALA A 292 -5.66 21.19 -1.68
CA ALA A 292 -4.75 21.51 -2.78
C ALA A 292 -3.59 20.51 -2.92
N LYS A 293 -3.08 19.97 -1.80
CA LYS A 293 -2.06 18.90 -1.83
C LYS A 293 -2.63 17.58 -2.37
N ILE A 294 -3.84 17.22 -1.96
CA ILE A 294 -4.53 16.02 -2.43
C ILE A 294 -4.83 16.15 -3.93
N ASP A 295 -5.30 17.32 -4.38
CA ASP A 295 -5.52 17.63 -5.80
C ASP A 295 -4.27 17.39 -6.66
N VAL A 296 -3.13 17.95 -6.27
CA VAL A 296 -1.85 17.71 -6.95
C VAL A 296 -1.49 16.22 -6.99
N ARG A 297 -1.78 15.47 -5.90
CA ARG A 297 -1.53 14.03 -5.82
C ARG A 297 -2.43 13.26 -6.81
N VAL A 298 -3.72 13.60 -6.87
CA VAL A 298 -4.70 12.98 -7.78
C VAL A 298 -4.34 13.26 -9.23
N ARG A 299 -4.03 14.51 -9.60
CA ARG A 299 -3.60 14.85 -10.97
C ARG A 299 -2.38 14.09 -11.42
N LYS A 300 -1.36 13.99 -10.56
CA LYS A 300 -0.15 13.19 -10.83
C LYS A 300 -0.49 11.72 -11.08
N ARG A 301 -1.42 11.15 -10.31
CA ARG A 301 -1.89 9.77 -10.50
C ARG A 301 -2.59 9.57 -11.84
N LEU A 302 -3.36 10.56 -12.28
CA LEU A 302 -4.06 10.54 -13.56
C LEU A 302 -3.16 10.88 -14.77
N GLY A 303 -1.89 11.19 -14.53
CA GLY A 303 -0.94 11.54 -15.58
C GLY A 303 -1.07 12.97 -16.11
N ASP A 304 -1.86 13.82 -15.44
CA ASP A 304 -2.00 15.23 -15.77
C ASP A 304 -0.79 15.99 -15.23
N LYS A 305 -0.02 16.62 -16.14
CA LYS A 305 1.28 17.26 -15.84
C LYS A 305 1.15 18.75 -15.59
#